data_AF-G3WH95-F1
#
_entry.id   AF-G3WH95-F1
#
_cell.length_a   1.000
_cell.length_b   1.000
_cell.length_c   1.000
_cell.angle_alpha   90.00
_cell.angle_beta   90.00
_cell.angle_gamma   90.00
#
_symmetry.space_group_name_H-M   'P 1'
#
loop_
_entity.id
_entity.type
_entity.pdbx_description
1 polymer ?
#
loop_
_entity_poly.entity_id
_entity_poly.type
_entity_poly.pdbx_seq_one_letter_code
_entity_poly.pdbx_strand_id
1 'polypeptide(L)'
;MDHRRRTAPGILRLQVLFLLFHTIAQIMAEQEVENLSGLSTNPEKDIFVVRENGTTCLMAEFAAKFIVPYDVWASNYVDLITEQADIPLSRGAEMKGRCGQNESELQVFWVDKAYALKMLFVKESHNTSKGVEASWRLSKVQFVYDTSEKTYFKDAVNPKKHTASSHRLSALVTPAGKSYECQAQQTISLTSTDHQKTVALLLSSVHIQPFDIISDFVFSEEHKCPVDEREQLEETLPLILGLILGLVIVITLTIYHIHHKLTANQVQIPRDRSQYKHMG
;
A
#
# COMPACT_ATOMS: atom_id res chain seq x y z
N MET A 1 -49.44 50.11 39.31
CA MET A 1 -48.72 49.32 40.33
C MET A 1 -48.42 47.96 39.73
N ASP A 2 -47.15 47.60 39.80
CA ASP A 2 -46.45 46.70 38.87
C ASP A 2 -46.46 45.23 39.35
N HIS A 3 -46.49 44.32 38.39
CA HIS A 3 -46.73 42.88 38.56
C HIS A 3 -45.40 42.13 38.46
N ARG A 4 -44.78 41.77 39.61
CA ARG A 4 -43.50 41.04 39.60
C ARG A 4 -43.70 39.53 39.76
N ARG A 5 -43.78 38.81 38.63
CA ARG A 5 -43.62 37.35 38.55
C ARG A 5 -42.22 36.96 39.04
N ARG A 6 -42.15 36.07 40.03
CA ARG A 6 -40.92 35.34 40.40
C ARG A 6 -40.83 34.09 39.53
N THR A 7 -39.89 34.06 38.59
CA THR A 7 -39.47 32.86 37.87
C THR A 7 -38.39 32.14 38.68
N ALA A 8 -38.55 30.83 38.86
CA ALA A 8 -37.66 29.98 39.63
C ALA A 8 -36.29 29.80 38.93
N PRO A 9 -35.14 29.86 39.63
CA PRO A 9 -33.81 29.80 39.01
C PRO A 9 -33.36 28.39 38.57
N GLY A 10 -34.16 27.35 38.83
CA GLY A 10 -33.75 25.94 38.68
C GLY A 10 -33.85 25.37 37.25
N ILE A 11 -34.74 25.89 36.42
CA ILE A 11 -35.06 25.27 35.11
C ILE A 11 -34.01 25.64 34.05
N LEU A 12 -33.45 26.84 34.12
CA LEU A 12 -32.47 27.33 33.16
C LEU A 12 -31.12 26.59 33.28
N ARG A 13 -30.70 26.23 34.50
CA ARG A 13 -29.45 25.50 34.73
C ARG A 13 -29.50 24.07 34.19
N LEU A 14 -30.66 23.41 34.26
CA LEU A 14 -30.81 22.04 33.77
C LEU A 14 -30.80 21.99 32.23
N GLN A 15 -31.44 22.95 31.56
CA GLN A 15 -31.42 23.08 30.10
C GLN A 15 -30.02 23.38 29.56
N VAL A 16 -29.24 24.23 30.23
CA VAL A 16 -27.84 24.50 29.87
C VAL A 16 -26.97 23.26 30.07
N LEU A 17 -27.21 22.48 31.13
CA LEU A 17 -26.50 21.22 31.36
C LEU A 17 -26.82 20.18 30.27
N PHE A 18 -28.09 20.02 29.88
CA PHE A 18 -28.49 19.10 28.81
C PHE A 18 -27.95 19.51 27.44
N LEU A 19 -27.88 20.81 27.14
CA LEU A 19 -27.24 21.32 25.92
C LEU A 19 -25.73 21.07 25.95
N LEU A 20 -25.06 21.29 27.08
CA LEU A 20 -23.65 20.93 27.27
C LEU A 20 -23.43 19.42 27.08
N PHE A 21 -24.26 18.57 27.65
CA PHE A 21 -24.17 17.12 27.46
C PHE A 21 -24.45 16.68 26.01
N HIS A 22 -25.37 17.31 25.28
CA HIS A 22 -25.56 17.07 23.85
C HIS A 22 -24.35 17.52 23.01
N THR A 23 -23.74 18.66 23.35
CA THR A 23 -22.52 19.13 22.65
C THR A 23 -21.31 18.26 22.95
N ILE A 24 -21.21 17.67 24.15
CA ILE A 24 -20.13 16.75 24.52
C ILE A 24 -20.34 15.38 23.85
N ALA A 25 -21.59 14.91 23.74
CA ALA A 25 -21.90 13.65 23.07
C ALA A 25 -21.60 13.69 21.55
N GLN A 26 -21.68 14.85 20.90
CA GLN A 26 -21.34 14.99 19.47
C GLN A 26 -19.83 15.04 19.17
N ILE A 27 -18.94 15.09 20.18
CA ILE A 27 -17.49 15.21 19.96
C ILE A 27 -16.76 13.87 20.22
N MET A 28 -17.43 12.86 20.77
CA MET A 28 -16.89 11.51 20.86
C MET A 28 -17.42 10.65 19.72
N ALA A 29 -16.93 10.89 18.51
CA ALA A 29 -16.89 9.83 17.50
C ALA A 29 -15.93 8.76 18.03
N GLU A 30 -16.48 7.76 18.70
CA GLU A 30 -15.74 6.59 19.16
C GLU A 30 -15.30 5.82 17.92
N GLN A 31 -14.00 5.86 17.61
CA GLN A 31 -13.45 5.15 16.47
C GLN A 31 -13.54 3.65 16.76
N GLU A 32 -14.38 2.93 16.01
CA GLU A 32 -14.54 1.49 16.13
C GLU A 32 -13.34 0.79 15.45
N VAL A 33 -12.53 0.11 16.24
CA VAL A 33 -11.33 -0.60 15.78
C VAL A 33 -11.65 -2.10 15.76
N GLU A 34 -11.64 -2.70 14.58
CA GLU A 34 -11.72 -4.16 14.45
C GLU A 34 -10.33 -4.74 14.20
N ASN A 35 -9.88 -5.63 15.09
CA ASN A 35 -8.62 -6.35 14.95
C ASN A 35 -8.82 -7.53 14.00
N LEU A 36 -8.39 -7.35 12.74
CA LEU A 36 -8.49 -8.34 11.67
C LEU A 36 -7.16 -9.09 11.44
N SER A 37 -6.17 -8.91 12.31
CA SER A 37 -4.83 -9.52 12.20
C SER A 37 -4.84 -11.05 12.11
N GLY A 38 -5.92 -11.69 12.57
CA GLY A 38 -6.12 -13.13 12.47
C GLY A 38 -6.52 -13.65 11.08
N LEU A 39 -6.85 -12.78 10.13
CA LEU A 39 -7.27 -13.17 8.77
C LEU A 39 -6.09 -13.31 7.80
N SER A 40 -4.95 -12.66 8.05
CA SER A 40 -3.79 -12.79 7.17
C SER A 40 -3.01 -14.07 7.45
N THR A 41 -2.74 -14.84 6.40
CA THR A 41 -1.93 -16.08 6.48
C THR A 41 -0.43 -15.80 6.54
N ASN A 42 0.00 -14.58 6.21
CA ASN A 42 1.41 -14.18 6.28
C ASN A 42 1.73 -13.61 7.67
N PRO A 43 2.78 -14.11 8.36
CA PRO A 43 3.11 -13.67 9.70
C PRO A 43 3.69 -12.27 9.83
N GLU A 44 4.11 -11.68 8.72
CA GLU A 44 4.77 -10.37 8.66
C GLU A 44 3.82 -9.25 8.20
N LYS A 45 2.62 -9.61 7.73
CA LYS A 45 1.59 -8.66 7.31
C LYS A 45 0.55 -8.48 8.41
N ASP A 46 -0.02 -7.28 8.45
CA ASP A 46 -1.18 -6.99 9.27
C ASP A 46 -2.20 -6.17 8.48
N ILE A 47 -3.48 -6.25 8.88
CA ILE A 47 -4.62 -5.62 8.22
C ILE A 47 -5.21 -4.57 9.17
N PHE A 48 -5.30 -3.34 8.68
CA PHE A 48 -5.81 -2.18 9.38
C PHE A 48 -7.04 -1.65 8.68
N VAL A 49 -8.12 -1.46 9.45
CA VAL A 49 -9.38 -0.91 8.97
C VAL A 49 -9.78 0.26 9.87
N VAL A 50 -9.96 1.42 9.25
CA VAL A 50 -10.45 2.63 9.92
C VAL A 50 -11.91 2.82 9.51
N ARG A 51 -12.78 2.92 10.51
CA ARG A 51 -14.21 3.15 10.32
C ARG A 51 -14.60 4.51 10.88
N GLU A 52 -15.42 5.23 10.12
CA GLU A 52 -16.09 6.46 10.54
C GLU A 52 -17.59 6.30 10.29
N ASN A 53 -18.41 6.65 11.30
CA ASN A 53 -19.87 6.52 11.24
C ASN A 53 -20.38 5.13 10.85
N GLY A 54 -19.67 4.06 11.26
CA GLY A 54 -20.01 2.68 10.95
C GLY A 54 -19.60 2.19 9.55
N THR A 55 -18.98 3.05 8.73
CA THR A 55 -18.49 2.70 7.39
C THR A 55 -16.98 2.72 7.32
N THR A 56 -16.40 1.82 6.55
CA THR A 56 -14.97 1.73 6.25
C THR A 56 -14.56 2.90 5.38
N CYS A 57 -13.54 3.64 5.81
CA CYS A 57 -13.08 4.84 5.10
C CYS A 57 -11.59 4.77 4.72
N LEU A 58 -10.80 3.95 5.42
CA LEU A 58 -9.43 3.61 5.06
C LEU A 58 -9.19 2.13 5.36
N MET A 59 -8.55 1.45 4.42
CA MET A 59 -8.13 0.06 4.57
C MET A 59 -6.67 -0.08 4.12
N ALA A 60 -5.89 -0.84 4.89
CA ALA A 60 -4.48 -1.02 4.62
C ALA A 60 -4.02 -2.40 5.07
N GLU A 61 -3.39 -3.15 4.18
CA GLU A 61 -2.65 -4.37 4.48
C GLU A 61 -1.21 -4.17 4.05
N PHE A 62 -0.24 -4.43 4.92
CA PHE A 62 1.18 -4.35 4.57
C PHE A 62 2.07 -5.08 5.58
N ALA A 63 3.27 -5.43 5.14
CA ALA A 63 4.39 -5.77 6.00
C ALA A 63 5.33 -4.56 6.12
N ALA A 64 5.83 -4.29 7.33
CA ALA A 64 6.75 -3.20 7.58
C ALA A 64 7.88 -3.62 8.53
N LYS A 65 9.10 -3.18 8.24
CA LYS A 65 10.27 -3.32 9.13
C LYS A 65 11.06 -2.02 9.16
N PHE A 66 11.47 -1.58 10.35
CA PHE A 66 12.32 -0.41 10.52
C PHE A 66 13.75 -0.86 10.84
N ILE A 67 14.72 -0.26 10.16
CA ILE A 67 16.15 -0.40 10.46
C ILE A 67 16.58 0.91 11.13
N VAL A 68 16.82 0.85 12.43
CA VAL A 68 17.14 2.01 13.27
C VAL A 68 18.59 1.93 13.73
N PRO A 69 19.46 2.85 13.28
CA PRO A 69 20.79 2.97 13.87
C PRO A 69 20.73 3.62 15.26
N TYR A 70 21.44 3.07 16.23
CA TYR A 70 21.54 3.59 17.59
C TYR A 70 22.97 3.47 18.12
N ASP A 71 23.35 4.30 19.09
CA ASP A 71 24.72 4.27 19.62
C ASP A 71 24.81 3.37 20.84
N VAL A 72 25.90 2.62 20.91
CA VAL A 72 26.31 1.81 22.05
C VAL A 72 27.74 2.17 22.44
N TRP A 73 28.11 1.89 23.69
CA TRP A 73 29.50 1.99 24.12
C TRP A 73 30.32 0.86 23.48
N ALA A 74 31.47 1.21 22.91
CA ALA A 74 32.47 0.21 22.54
C ALA A 74 33.00 -0.52 23.78
N SER A 75 33.71 -1.63 23.56
CA SER A 75 34.28 -2.44 24.65
C SER A 75 35.25 -1.70 25.57
N ASN A 76 35.83 -0.58 25.09
CA ASN A 76 36.69 0.29 25.88
C ASN A 76 35.92 1.29 26.78
N TYR A 77 34.58 1.33 26.68
CA TYR A 77 33.69 2.22 27.43
C TYR A 77 33.98 3.73 27.24
N VAL A 78 34.68 4.10 26.17
CA VAL A 78 35.04 5.49 25.86
C VAL A 78 34.52 5.89 24.49
N ASP A 79 34.64 5.02 23.49
CA ASP A 79 34.18 5.31 22.14
C ASP A 79 32.70 4.92 21.96
N LEU A 80 31.97 5.71 21.17
CA LEU A 80 30.64 5.36 20.70
C LEU A 80 30.75 4.66 19.35
N ILE A 81 30.04 3.54 19.22
CA ILE A 81 29.84 2.85 17.94
C ILE A 81 28.36 2.81 17.62
N THR A 82 28.03 2.71 16.32
CA THR A 82 26.65 2.61 15.86
C THR A 82 26.29 1.17 15.55
N GLU A 83 25.25 0.66 16.22
CA GLU A 83 24.59 -0.61 15.90
C GLU A 83 23.27 -0.37 15.16
N GLN A 84 22.67 -1.44 14.66
CA GLN A 84 21.37 -1.40 13.97
C GLN A 84 20.36 -2.31 14.66
N ALA A 85 19.16 -1.77 14.89
CA ALA A 85 18.01 -2.51 15.37
C ALA A 85 17.03 -2.76 14.22
N ASP A 86 16.64 -4.01 14.03
CA ASP A 86 15.62 -4.45 13.08
C ASP A 86 14.29 -4.63 13.81
N ILE A 87 13.36 -3.69 13.62
CA ILE A 87 12.10 -3.61 14.34
C ILE A 87 10.96 -3.94 13.37
N PRO A 88 10.45 -5.19 13.34
CA PRO A 88 9.30 -5.54 12.53
C PRO A 88 8.01 -4.98 13.14
N LEU A 89 7.04 -4.69 12.28
CA LEU A 89 5.65 -4.50 12.69
C LEU A 89 5.15 -5.79 13.36
N SER A 90 4.61 -5.68 14.56
CA SER A 90 4.04 -6.83 15.27
C SER A 90 2.60 -7.07 14.83
N ARG A 91 2.20 -8.34 14.72
CA ARG A 91 0.80 -8.70 14.48
C ARG A 91 -0.08 -8.30 15.65
N GLY A 92 -1.30 -7.87 15.35
CA GLY A 92 -2.25 -7.40 16.36
C GLY A 92 -1.89 -6.01 16.88
N ALA A 93 -1.16 -5.22 16.08
CA ALA A 93 -0.83 -3.85 16.46
C ALA A 93 -2.09 -3.02 16.67
N GLU A 94 -2.11 -2.20 17.73
CA GLU A 94 -3.17 -1.24 17.95
C GLU A 94 -3.14 -0.20 16.83
N MET A 95 -4.30 0.26 16.36
CA MET A 95 -4.34 1.32 15.36
C MET A 95 -5.29 2.46 15.73
N LYS A 96 -5.09 3.61 15.10
CA LYS A 96 -5.94 4.79 15.09
C LYS A 96 -5.91 5.39 13.70
N GLY A 97 -6.96 6.12 13.33
CA GLY A 97 -7.03 6.68 12.00
C GLY A 97 -8.00 7.83 11.92
N ARG A 98 -7.88 8.58 10.83
CA ARG A 98 -8.80 9.65 10.49
C ARG A 98 -8.98 9.67 8.99
N CYS A 99 -10.21 9.79 8.56
CA CYS A 99 -10.54 9.94 7.16
C CYS A 99 -10.99 11.38 6.90
N GLY A 100 -10.54 11.91 5.77
CA GLY A 100 -10.93 13.24 5.33
C GLY A 100 -11.08 13.24 3.82
N GLN A 101 -11.63 14.32 3.29
CA GLN A 101 -11.85 14.41 1.84
C GLN A 101 -10.54 14.47 1.06
N ASN A 102 -9.55 15.20 1.57
CA ASN A 102 -8.27 15.42 0.92
C ASN A 102 -7.08 14.90 1.73
N GLU A 103 -7.27 14.64 3.02
CA GLU A 103 -6.22 14.14 3.91
C GLU A 103 -6.78 12.98 4.73
N SER A 104 -6.06 11.86 4.76
CA SER A 104 -6.36 10.71 5.60
C SER A 104 -5.10 10.28 6.34
N GLU A 105 -5.27 9.68 7.50
CA GLU A 105 -4.18 9.31 8.39
C GLU A 105 -4.40 7.92 8.97
N LEU A 106 -3.33 7.12 9.00
CA LEU A 106 -3.27 5.86 9.72
C LEU A 106 -2.11 5.92 10.73
N GLN A 107 -2.40 5.59 11.99
CA GLN A 107 -1.42 5.43 13.05
C GLN A 107 -1.49 4.00 13.58
N VAL A 108 -0.34 3.34 13.67
CA VAL A 108 -0.19 1.96 14.14
C VAL A 108 0.79 1.96 15.30
N PHE A 109 0.47 1.26 16.39
CA PHE A 109 1.23 1.21 17.63
C PHE A 109 1.46 -0.25 18.04
N TRP A 110 2.68 -0.58 18.45
CA TRP A 110 3.00 -1.92 18.95
C TRP A 110 4.01 -1.85 20.09
N VAL A 111 4.15 -2.97 20.82
CA VAL A 111 5.03 -3.14 22.00
C VAL A 111 4.74 -2.05 23.03
N ASP A 112 3.56 -2.10 23.66
CA ASP A 112 3.12 -1.13 24.68
C ASP A 112 3.29 0.34 24.28
N LYS A 113 3.13 0.65 22.98
CA LYS A 113 3.27 2.00 22.39
C LYS A 113 4.69 2.57 22.46
N ALA A 114 5.69 1.71 22.67
CA ALA A 114 7.10 2.05 22.48
C ALA A 114 7.39 2.42 21.01
N TYR A 115 6.67 1.80 20.08
CA TYR A 115 6.77 2.04 18.64
C TYR A 115 5.45 2.57 18.07
N ALA A 116 5.54 3.57 17.20
CA ALA A 116 4.40 4.11 16.47
C ALA A 116 4.76 4.48 15.04
N LEU A 117 4.05 3.92 14.06
CA LEU A 117 4.09 4.31 12.66
C LEU A 117 2.89 5.20 12.36
N LYS A 118 3.14 6.37 11.78
CA LYS A 118 2.12 7.30 11.31
C LYS A 118 2.31 7.56 9.81
N MET A 119 1.29 7.26 9.03
CA MET A 119 1.23 7.48 7.58
C MET A 119 0.16 8.53 7.27
N LEU A 120 0.53 9.55 6.51
CA LEU A 120 -0.39 10.56 6.02
C LEU A 120 -0.54 10.44 4.52
N PHE A 121 -1.78 10.40 4.07
CA PHE A 121 -2.17 10.33 2.69
C PHE A 121 -2.82 11.64 2.29
N VAL A 122 -2.54 12.10 1.08
CA VAL A 122 -3.12 13.31 0.51
C VAL A 122 -3.74 12.96 -0.83
N LYS A 123 -4.96 13.44 -1.06
CA LYS A 123 -5.67 13.38 -2.35
C LYS A 123 -5.66 14.77 -2.98
N GLU A 124 -5.16 14.85 -4.20
CA GLU A 124 -5.06 16.07 -4.99
C GLU A 124 -5.86 15.91 -6.28
N SER A 125 -6.42 17.02 -6.76
CA SER A 125 -7.20 17.07 -7.99
C SER A 125 -6.52 18.03 -8.95
N HIS A 126 -6.24 17.56 -10.16
CA HIS A 126 -5.57 18.32 -11.20
C HIS A 126 -6.51 18.53 -12.39
N ASN A 127 -6.60 19.77 -12.87
CA ASN A 127 -7.32 20.08 -14.11
C ASN A 127 -6.39 19.77 -15.28
N THR A 128 -6.72 18.74 -16.06
CA THR A 128 -6.01 18.39 -17.29
C THR A 128 -6.82 18.83 -18.52
N SER A 129 -6.20 18.84 -19.69
CA SER A 129 -6.90 19.10 -20.96
C SER A 129 -7.98 18.06 -21.28
N LYS A 130 -7.96 16.89 -20.62
CA LYS A 130 -8.92 15.80 -20.77
C LYS A 130 -10.02 15.78 -19.70
N GLY A 131 -9.95 16.67 -18.71
CA GLY A 131 -10.88 16.73 -17.58
C GLY A 131 -10.18 16.84 -16.23
N VAL A 132 -10.95 16.71 -15.16
CA VAL A 132 -10.41 16.71 -13.79
C VAL A 132 -9.90 15.30 -13.47
N GLU A 133 -8.59 15.15 -13.28
CA GLU A 133 -7.95 13.91 -12.84
C GLU A 133 -7.56 14.06 -11.37
N ALA A 134 -8.04 13.17 -10.50
CA ALA A 134 -7.68 13.14 -9.10
C ALA A 134 -6.79 11.93 -8.81
N SER A 135 -5.79 12.12 -7.96
CA SER A 135 -4.88 11.08 -7.49
C SER A 135 -4.57 11.29 -6.02
N TRP A 136 -4.21 10.21 -5.34
CA TRP A 136 -3.73 10.24 -3.98
C TRP A 136 -2.33 9.67 -3.87
N ARG A 137 -1.62 10.05 -2.82
CA ARG A 137 -0.26 9.59 -2.53
C ARG A 137 0.00 9.53 -1.03
N LEU A 138 0.94 8.69 -0.62
CA LEU A 138 1.57 8.77 0.69
C LEU A 138 2.49 9.99 0.72
N SER A 139 2.11 10.99 1.52
CA SER A 139 2.76 12.31 1.56
C SER A 139 3.76 12.45 2.69
N LYS A 140 3.57 11.70 3.78
CA LYS A 140 4.46 11.70 4.93
C LYS A 140 4.40 10.39 5.70
N VAL A 141 5.57 9.91 6.10
CA VAL A 141 5.74 8.85 7.09
C VAL A 141 6.45 9.44 8.30
N GLN A 142 5.98 9.08 9.49
CA GLN A 142 6.62 9.37 10.75
C GLN A 142 6.70 8.10 11.58
N PHE A 143 7.87 7.84 12.13
CA PHE A 143 8.12 6.71 13.01
C PHE A 143 8.62 7.22 14.35
N VAL A 144 7.93 6.83 15.42
CA VAL A 144 8.31 7.15 16.79
C VAL A 144 8.80 5.86 17.43
N TYR A 145 9.98 5.90 18.04
CA TYR A 145 10.61 4.73 18.65
C TYR A 145 11.27 5.08 19.97
N ASP A 146 11.19 4.17 20.93
CA ASP A 146 11.80 4.32 22.24
C ASP A 146 13.04 3.43 22.36
N THR A 147 14.22 4.05 22.48
CA THR A 147 15.49 3.34 22.65
C THR A 147 15.73 2.84 24.08
N SER A 148 14.81 3.16 25.02
CA SER A 148 14.79 2.55 26.35
C SER A 148 14.15 1.16 26.36
N GLU A 149 13.36 0.83 25.34
CA GLU A 149 12.79 -0.49 25.13
C GLU A 149 13.91 -1.50 24.78
N LYS A 150 13.95 -2.63 25.48
CA LYS A 150 15.11 -3.54 25.52
C LYS A 150 15.01 -4.75 24.59
N THR A 151 13.88 -4.95 23.93
CA THR A 151 13.69 -6.04 22.97
C THR A 151 14.65 -5.87 21.78
N TYR A 152 14.74 -4.65 21.23
CA TYR A 152 15.56 -4.38 20.05
C TYR A 152 16.78 -3.50 20.32
N PHE A 153 16.76 -2.66 21.38
CA PHE A 153 17.88 -1.78 21.71
C PHE A 153 18.65 -2.30 22.93
N LYS A 154 19.78 -2.95 22.67
CA LYS A 154 20.68 -3.45 23.72
C LYS A 154 21.70 -2.37 24.06
N ASP A 155 21.81 -2.03 25.34
CA ASP A 155 22.82 -1.09 25.84
C ASP A 155 22.89 0.27 25.11
N ALA A 156 21.75 0.74 24.59
CA ALA A 156 21.64 2.04 23.94
C ALA A 156 22.10 3.18 24.86
N VAL A 157 22.97 4.03 24.35
CA VAL A 157 23.47 5.21 25.04
C VAL A 157 22.38 6.27 25.10
N ASN A 158 22.16 6.84 26.30
CA ASN A 158 21.16 7.89 26.55
C ASN A 158 19.76 7.53 26.03
N PRO A 159 19.16 6.42 26.52
CA PRO A 159 17.93 5.87 25.98
C PRO A 159 16.76 6.85 26.19
N LYS A 160 15.98 7.09 25.14
CA LYS A 160 14.83 7.99 25.13
C LYS A 160 13.92 7.71 23.93
N LYS A 161 12.81 8.44 23.88
CA LYS A 161 11.91 8.45 22.73
C LYS A 161 12.44 9.38 21.62
N HIS A 162 12.52 8.86 20.41
CA HIS A 162 12.94 9.57 19.20
C HIS A 162 11.79 9.61 18.19
N THR A 163 11.88 10.53 17.23
CA THR A 163 10.96 10.59 16.10
C THR A 163 11.77 10.72 14.81
N ALA A 164 11.52 9.87 13.84
CA ALA A 164 12.04 9.99 12.49
C ALA A 164 10.91 10.31 11.52
N SER A 165 11.17 11.12 10.51
CA SER A 165 10.15 11.51 9.54
C SER A 165 10.71 11.60 8.12
N SER A 166 9.86 11.29 7.15
CA SER A 166 10.18 11.47 5.73
C SER A 166 10.14 12.96 5.37
N HIS A 167 11.00 13.38 4.45
CA HIS A 167 11.00 14.74 3.91
C HIS A 167 10.51 14.76 2.47
N ARG A 168 9.47 15.56 2.17
CA ARG A 168 8.86 15.71 0.82
C ARG A 168 8.54 14.37 0.13
N LEU A 169 7.93 13.44 0.87
CA LEU A 169 7.59 12.12 0.35
C LEU A 169 6.46 12.21 -0.67
N SER A 170 6.61 11.46 -1.76
CA SER A 170 5.57 11.21 -2.74
C SER A 170 5.70 9.75 -3.20
N ALA A 171 5.07 8.85 -2.46
CA ALA A 171 5.09 7.42 -2.72
C ALA A 171 3.65 6.88 -2.86
N LEU A 172 3.51 5.66 -3.38
CA LEU A 172 2.21 5.00 -3.59
C LEU A 172 1.20 5.88 -4.35
N VAL A 173 1.69 6.58 -5.39
CA VAL A 173 0.84 7.48 -6.20
C VAL A 173 -0.18 6.64 -6.94
N THR A 174 -1.45 6.96 -6.76
CA THR A 174 -2.57 6.12 -7.21
C THR A 174 -3.74 6.98 -7.67
N PRO A 175 -4.43 6.65 -8.77
CA PRO A 175 -5.65 7.34 -9.16
C PRO A 175 -6.74 7.31 -8.06
N ALA A 176 -7.53 8.37 -7.95
CA ALA A 176 -8.66 8.42 -7.03
C ALA A 176 -9.66 7.29 -7.32
N GLY A 177 -10.27 6.75 -6.25
CA GLY A 177 -11.20 5.61 -6.35
C GLY A 177 -10.55 4.23 -6.51
N LYS A 178 -9.22 4.13 -6.66
CA LYS A 178 -8.47 2.86 -6.74
C LYS A 178 -7.68 2.57 -5.47
N SER A 179 -7.44 1.28 -5.23
CA SER A 179 -6.49 0.80 -4.23
C SER A 179 -5.09 0.71 -4.83
N TYR A 180 -4.04 0.81 -4.02
CA TYR A 180 -2.66 0.57 -4.45
C TYR A 180 -2.23 -0.83 -4.05
N GLU A 181 -1.64 -1.58 -4.97
CA GLU A 181 -1.10 -2.92 -4.71
C GLU A 181 0.37 -3.02 -5.13
N CYS A 182 1.23 -3.55 -4.25
CA CYS A 182 2.64 -3.79 -4.55
C CYS A 182 3.23 -4.89 -3.66
N GLN A 183 3.66 -5.99 -4.28
CA GLN A 183 4.34 -7.09 -3.60
C GLN A 183 5.82 -6.77 -3.34
N ALA A 184 6.48 -6.06 -4.26
CA ALA A 184 7.89 -5.68 -4.12
C ALA A 184 8.17 -4.84 -2.86
N GLN A 185 9.33 -5.07 -2.24
CA GLN A 185 9.80 -4.30 -1.10
C GLN A 185 10.27 -2.91 -1.52
N GLN A 186 9.76 -1.88 -0.86
CA GLN A 186 10.12 -0.48 -1.01
C GLN A 186 10.90 0.00 0.20
N THR A 187 11.92 0.83 -0.01
CA THR A 187 12.70 1.44 1.08
C THR A 187 12.42 2.94 1.14
N ILE A 188 11.90 3.41 2.29
CA ILE A 188 11.62 4.82 2.56
C ILE A 188 12.59 5.30 3.65
N SER A 189 13.42 6.29 3.32
CA SER A 189 14.34 6.90 4.27
C SER A 189 13.64 7.97 5.14
N LEU A 190 13.83 7.86 6.45
CA LEU A 190 13.31 8.78 7.45
C LEU A 190 14.50 9.45 8.17
N THR A 191 14.42 10.76 8.37
CA THR A 191 15.42 11.51 9.12
C THR A 191 14.97 11.65 10.56
N SER A 192 15.81 11.20 11.51
CA SER A 192 15.58 11.40 12.94
C SER A 192 15.58 12.89 13.32
N THR A 193 14.82 13.27 14.34
CA THR A 193 14.78 14.63 14.89
C THR A 193 16.12 15.13 15.42
N ASP A 194 17.02 14.23 15.78
CA ASP A 194 18.40 14.59 16.14
C ASP A 194 19.27 14.89 14.90
N HIS A 195 18.72 14.75 13.69
CA HIS A 195 19.31 15.03 12.38
C HIS A 195 20.67 14.35 12.13
N GLN A 196 21.03 13.35 12.93
CA GLN A 196 22.32 12.67 12.84
C GLN A 196 22.20 11.29 12.22
N LYS A 197 20.99 10.72 12.19
CA LYS A 197 20.76 9.34 11.77
C LYS A 197 19.58 9.19 10.82
N THR A 198 19.77 8.31 9.85
CA THR A 198 18.73 7.91 8.89
C THR A 198 18.15 6.57 9.33
N VAL A 199 16.85 6.54 9.56
CA VAL A 199 16.08 5.31 9.79
C VAL A 199 15.51 4.85 8.45
N ALA A 200 15.62 3.57 8.13
CA ALA A 200 15.01 3.02 6.92
C ALA A 200 13.71 2.28 7.26
N LEU A 201 12.63 2.59 6.55
CA LEU A 201 11.40 1.80 6.54
C LEU A 201 11.45 0.90 5.31
N LEU A 202 11.39 -0.41 5.53
CA LEU A 202 11.16 -1.42 4.51
C LEU A 202 9.67 -1.76 4.52
N LEU A 203 8.99 -1.44 3.43
CA LEU A 203 7.55 -1.63 3.25
C LEU A 203 7.32 -2.62 2.11
N SER A 204 6.60 -3.71 2.34
CA SER A 204 6.37 -4.75 1.33
C SER A 204 4.96 -5.31 1.40
N SER A 205 4.55 -6.03 0.35
CA SER A 205 3.22 -6.66 0.28
C SER A 205 2.08 -5.71 0.63
N VAL A 206 2.11 -4.54 0.01
CA VAL A 206 1.23 -3.42 0.29
C VAL A 206 -0.06 -3.57 -0.50
N HIS A 207 -1.19 -3.46 0.18
CA HIS A 207 -2.51 -3.23 -0.41
C HIS A 207 -3.23 -2.15 0.39
N ILE A 208 -3.29 -0.91 -0.12
CA ILE A 208 -3.77 0.25 0.66
C ILE A 208 -4.76 1.09 -0.15
N GLN A 209 -5.84 1.52 0.51
CA GLN A 209 -6.79 2.48 -0.02
C GLN A 209 -7.20 3.48 1.08
N PRO A 210 -6.70 4.72 1.03
CA PRO A 210 -6.95 5.72 2.08
C PRO A 210 -8.14 6.64 1.82
N PHE A 211 -8.76 6.54 0.64
CA PHE A 211 -9.87 7.38 0.21
C PHE A 211 -10.86 6.57 -0.63
N ASP A 212 -12.08 7.12 -0.76
CA ASP A 212 -13.07 6.70 -1.76
C ASP A 212 -13.42 5.18 -1.69
N ILE A 213 -13.42 4.60 -0.48
CA ILE A 213 -13.92 3.24 -0.24
C ILE A 213 -15.44 3.27 -0.31
N ILE A 214 -16.01 2.41 -1.16
CA ILE A 214 -17.45 2.35 -1.42
C ILE A 214 -18.11 1.20 -0.65
N SER A 215 -17.39 0.10 -0.45
CA SER A 215 -17.90 -1.11 0.19
C SER A 215 -17.10 -1.44 1.44
N ASP A 216 -17.79 -1.82 2.51
CA ASP A 216 -17.15 -2.18 3.77
C ASP A 216 -16.24 -3.40 3.59
N PHE A 217 -15.03 -3.32 4.16
CA PHE A 217 -14.02 -4.39 4.16
C PHE A 217 -13.60 -4.89 2.78
N VAL A 218 -13.82 -4.10 1.72
CA VAL A 218 -13.47 -4.48 0.34
C VAL A 218 -12.73 -3.35 -0.34
N PHE A 219 -11.55 -3.67 -0.89
CA PHE A 219 -10.79 -2.75 -1.73
C PHE A 219 -11.48 -2.53 -3.08
N SER A 220 -11.36 -1.31 -3.60
CA SER A 220 -11.66 -1.00 -5.00
C SER A 220 -10.60 -1.61 -5.94
N GLU A 221 -10.85 -1.52 -7.26
CA GLU A 221 -9.92 -1.92 -8.31
C GLU A 221 -8.48 -1.52 -8.00
N GLU A 222 -7.56 -2.46 -8.13
CA GLU A 222 -6.16 -2.28 -7.82
C GLU A 222 -5.40 -1.46 -8.88
N HIS A 223 -4.46 -0.66 -8.41
CA HIS A 223 -3.43 -0.01 -9.18
C HIS A 223 -2.08 -0.59 -8.75
N LYS A 224 -1.52 -1.43 -9.63
CA LYS A 224 -0.26 -2.12 -9.36
C LYS A 224 0.92 -1.16 -9.46
N CYS A 225 1.94 -1.41 -8.64
CA CYS A 225 3.16 -0.64 -8.71
C CYS A 225 3.99 -0.95 -9.97
N PRO A 226 4.77 0.02 -10.50
CA PRO A 226 5.55 -0.18 -11.72
C PRO A 226 6.60 -1.28 -11.65
N VAL A 227 7.00 -1.70 -10.44
CA VAL A 227 7.99 -2.77 -10.24
C VAL A 227 7.34 -4.12 -10.54
N ASP A 228 6.22 -4.43 -9.88
CA ASP A 228 5.46 -5.67 -10.12
C ASP A 228 4.98 -5.76 -11.58
N GLU A 229 4.55 -4.65 -12.18
CA GLU A 229 4.16 -4.63 -13.60
C GLU A 229 5.32 -5.01 -14.54
N ARG A 230 6.54 -4.57 -14.22
CA ARG A 230 7.74 -4.91 -14.99
C ARG A 230 8.12 -6.37 -14.82
N GLU A 231 8.10 -6.89 -13.59
CA GLU A 231 8.38 -8.30 -13.34
C GLU A 231 7.38 -9.19 -14.10
N GLN A 232 6.09 -8.86 -14.04
CA GLN A 232 5.07 -9.58 -14.80
C GLN A 232 5.30 -9.52 -16.32
N LEU A 233 5.73 -8.36 -16.84
CA LEU A 233 6.05 -8.22 -18.26
C LEU A 233 7.26 -9.08 -18.66
N GLU A 234 8.32 -9.09 -17.85
CA GLU A 234 9.52 -9.88 -18.09
C GLU A 234 9.26 -11.38 -18.05
N GLU A 235 8.36 -11.85 -17.17
CA GLU A 235 7.93 -13.24 -17.13
C GLU A 235 7.04 -13.63 -18.33
N THR A 236 6.16 -12.72 -18.76
CA THR A 236 5.18 -13.00 -19.82
C THR A 236 5.79 -12.90 -21.22
N LEU A 237 6.78 -12.02 -21.42
CA LEU A 237 7.43 -11.78 -22.71
C LEU A 237 8.01 -13.06 -23.36
N PRO A 238 8.82 -13.90 -22.68
CA PRO A 238 9.36 -15.11 -23.29
C PRO A 238 8.27 -16.13 -23.64
N LEU A 239 7.18 -16.19 -22.86
CA LEU A 239 6.05 -17.07 -23.13
C LEU A 239 5.32 -16.64 -24.42
N ILE A 240 5.01 -15.35 -24.56
CA ILE A 240 4.37 -14.81 -25.76
C ILE A 240 5.26 -15.01 -26.99
N LEU A 241 6.55 -14.70 -26.89
CA LEU A 241 7.50 -14.88 -27.99
C LEU A 241 7.63 -16.36 -28.38
N GLY A 242 7.67 -17.26 -27.40
CA GLY A 242 7.69 -18.70 -27.64
C GLY A 242 6.44 -19.21 -28.34
N LEU A 243 5.25 -18.73 -27.95
CA LEU A 243 3.98 -19.08 -28.59
C LEU A 243 3.91 -18.58 -30.03
N ILE A 244 4.32 -17.33 -30.29
CA ILE A 244 4.35 -16.76 -31.64
C ILE A 244 5.33 -17.54 -32.52
N LEU A 245 6.55 -17.79 -32.04
CA LEU A 245 7.56 -18.54 -32.79
C LEU A 245 7.08 -19.97 -33.10
N GLY A 246 6.51 -20.66 -32.10
CA GLY A 246 5.96 -22.00 -32.25
C GLY A 246 4.84 -22.04 -33.29
N LEU A 247 3.92 -21.07 -33.26
CA LEU A 247 2.83 -20.97 -34.22
C LEU A 247 3.35 -20.75 -35.65
N VAL A 248 4.35 -19.89 -35.83
CA VAL A 248 5.00 -19.65 -37.14
C VAL A 248 5.65 -20.93 -37.66
N ILE A 249 6.35 -21.70 -36.82
CA ILE A 249 6.96 -22.97 -37.21
C ILE A 249 5.90 -23.99 -37.65
N VAL A 250 4.81 -24.14 -36.90
CA VAL A 250 3.72 -25.07 -37.26
C VAL A 250 3.08 -24.68 -38.60
N ILE A 251 2.80 -23.39 -38.81
CA ILE A 251 2.21 -22.89 -40.07
C ILE A 251 3.14 -23.17 -41.25
N THR A 252 4.42 -22.81 -41.13
CA THR A 252 5.41 -23.02 -42.20
C THR A 252 5.57 -24.50 -42.55
N LEU A 253 5.63 -25.39 -41.56
CA LEU A 253 5.69 -26.84 -41.80
C LEU A 253 4.41 -27.37 -42.46
N THR A 254 3.24 -26.86 -42.08
CA THR A 254 1.95 -27.28 -42.65
C THR A 254 1.86 -26.88 -44.13
N ILE A 255 2.22 -25.63 -44.45
CA ILE A 255 2.29 -25.13 -45.83
C ILE A 255 3.28 -25.97 -46.64
N TYR A 256 4.46 -26.23 -46.08
CA TYR A 256 5.48 -27.06 -46.74
C TYR A 256 4.95 -28.47 -47.07
N HIS A 257 4.28 -29.13 -46.11
CA HIS A 257 3.71 -30.46 -46.33
C HIS A 257 2.61 -30.47 -47.39
N ILE A 258 1.73 -29.47 -47.38
CA ILE A 258 0.66 -29.33 -48.38
C ILE A 258 1.27 -29.10 -49.76
N HIS A 259 2.24 -28.18 -49.88
CA HIS A 259 2.93 -27.90 -51.13
C HIS A 259 3.63 -29.16 -51.67
N HIS A 260 4.44 -29.83 -50.84
CA HIS A 260 5.14 -31.05 -51.21
C HIS A 260 4.17 -32.15 -51.68
N LYS A 261 3.04 -32.34 -50.98
CA LYS A 261 1.98 -33.28 -51.39
C LYS A 261 1.39 -32.93 -52.77
N LEU A 262 1.09 -31.65 -53.02
CA LEU A 262 0.53 -31.20 -54.29
C LEU A 262 1.54 -31.34 -55.45
N THR A 263 2.81 -31.00 -55.23
CA THR A 263 3.86 -31.11 -56.26
C THR A 263 4.21 -32.57 -56.57
N ALA A 264 4.24 -33.46 -55.56
CA ALA A 264 4.50 -34.88 -55.78
C ALA A 264 3.40 -35.57 -56.61
N ASN A 265 2.13 -35.15 -56.43
CA ASN A 265 0.99 -35.71 -57.17
C ASN A 265 0.90 -35.24 -58.64
N GLN A 266 1.62 -34.19 -59.05
CA GLN A 266 1.62 -33.72 -60.45
C GLN A 266 2.48 -34.58 -61.40
N VAL A 267 3.32 -35.49 -60.91
CA VAL A 267 4.28 -36.25 -61.74
C VAL A 267 3.65 -37.46 -62.46
N GLN A 268 2.38 -37.80 -62.22
CA GLN A 268 1.68 -38.93 -62.87
C GLN A 268 0.56 -38.52 -63.81
N ILE A 269 0.78 -37.53 -64.70
CA ILE A 269 -0.07 -37.39 -65.90
C ILE A 269 0.58 -38.22 -67.02
N PRO A 270 -0.07 -39.28 -67.55
CA PRO A 270 0.47 -40.06 -68.66
C PRO A 270 0.63 -39.15 -69.87
N ARG A 271 1.87 -39.01 -70.37
CA ARG A 271 2.17 -38.31 -71.61
C ARG A 271 1.49 -39.05 -72.76
N ASP A 272 0.41 -38.46 -73.26
CA ASP A 272 -0.44 -39.03 -74.29
C ASP A 272 0.40 -39.38 -75.53
N ARG A 273 0.37 -40.67 -75.92
CA ARG A 273 1.27 -41.31 -76.91
C ARG A 273 0.76 -41.12 -78.35
N SER A 274 0.04 -40.06 -78.65
CA SER A 274 -0.77 -39.95 -79.88
C SER A 274 -0.20 -39.07 -81.00
N GLN A 275 1.00 -38.48 -80.87
CA GLN A 275 1.52 -37.51 -81.87
C GLN A 275 2.64 -37.98 -82.83
N TYR A 276 2.82 -39.26 -83.07
CA TYR A 276 3.64 -39.73 -84.21
C TYR A 276 2.98 -40.87 -84.97
N LYS A 277 1.85 -40.56 -85.60
CA LYS A 277 1.33 -41.37 -86.70
C LYS A 277 0.72 -40.37 -87.67
N HIS A 278 1.50 -39.95 -88.67
CA HIS A 278 1.12 -39.40 -89.99
C HIS A 278 2.38 -38.74 -90.59
N MET A 279 3.40 -39.55 -90.90
CA MET A 279 4.28 -39.29 -92.02
C MET A 279 3.89 -40.32 -93.08
N GLY A 280 3.17 -39.84 -94.09
CA GLY A 280 2.90 -40.47 -95.36
C GLY A 280 3.16 -39.44 -96.43
#